data_AF-D7ID36-F1
#
_entry.id   AF-D7ID36-F1
#
_cell.length_a   1.000
_cell.length_b   1.000
_cell.length_c   1.000
_cell.angle_alpha   90.00
_cell.angle_beta   90.00
_cell.angle_gamma   90.00
#
_symmetry.space_group_name_H-M   'P 1'
#
loop_
_entity.id
_entity.type
_entity.pdbx_description
1 polymer ?
#
loop_
_entity_poly.entity_id
_entity_poly.type
_entity_poly.pdbx_seq_one_letter_code
_entity_poly.pdbx_strand_id
1 'polypeptide(L)'
;MVTVTITIKPYLARYMYVRYAQSLEPESESRPSPSSSASLRKPIPIHLSHITPIYHFLYQLSVPHPSKVSWKETGNITFVLPNPAYGKNPEVYNYIGQESALTIEKEIEVEMRAELYEFLLENKFKNGIMFKRSMELFVEHYNMEGTVEEDSLMRAFKRWRKAMKDNRKY
;
A
#
# COMPACT_ATOMS: atom_id res chain seq x y z
N MET A 1 7.29 -15.72 -12.15
CA MET A 1 7.05 -14.47 -11.38
C MET A 1 6.79 -14.90 -9.96
N VAL A 2 7.64 -14.49 -9.01
CA VAL A 2 7.48 -14.85 -7.60
C VAL A 2 6.73 -13.74 -6.88
N THR A 3 5.73 -14.12 -6.10
CA THR A 3 4.92 -13.20 -5.31
C THR A 3 5.12 -13.42 -3.83
N VAL A 4 4.85 -12.39 -3.03
CA VAL A 4 4.75 -12.49 -1.58
C VAL A 4 3.46 -11.86 -1.12
N THR A 5 2.74 -12.54 -0.23
CA THR A 5 1.54 -12.02 0.43
C THR A 5 1.86 -11.73 1.88
N ILE A 6 1.51 -10.53 2.33
CA ILE A 6 1.67 -10.11 3.73
C ILE A 6 0.35 -9.55 4.27
N THR A 7 0.24 -9.48 5.59
CA THR A 7 -0.88 -8.82 6.26
C THR A 7 -0.46 -7.43 6.72
N ILE A 8 -1.22 -6.42 6.32
CA ILE A 8 -1.06 -5.03 6.77
C ILE A 8 -2.41 -4.44 7.18
N LYS A 9 -2.43 -3.23 7.74
CA LYS A 9 -3.67 -2.49 8.03
C LYS A 9 -4.58 -2.43 6.79
N PRO A 10 -5.88 -2.76 6.91
CA PRO A 10 -6.77 -2.87 5.74
C PRO A 10 -6.84 -1.62 4.87
N TYR A 11 -6.87 -0.41 5.44
CA TYR A 11 -6.92 0.83 4.65
C TYR A 11 -5.65 1.06 3.82
N LEU A 12 -4.47 0.65 4.31
CA LEU A 12 -3.22 0.73 3.55
C LEU A 12 -3.22 -0.27 2.39
N ALA A 13 -3.78 -1.46 2.58
CA ALA A 13 -3.96 -2.41 1.48
C ALA A 13 -4.85 -1.83 0.38
N ARG A 14 -5.98 -1.22 0.76
CA ARG A 14 -6.89 -0.57 -0.20
C ARG A 14 -6.22 0.58 -0.95
N TYR A 15 -5.49 1.45 -0.23
CA TYR A 15 -4.65 2.49 -0.84
C TYR A 15 -3.71 1.93 -1.90
N MET A 16 -2.94 0.89 -1.57
CA MET A 16 -1.98 0.29 -2.50
C MET A 16 -2.65 -0.31 -3.74
N TYR A 17 -3.80 -0.97 -3.60
CA TYR A 17 -4.52 -1.51 -4.75
C TYR A 17 -5.02 -0.44 -5.69
N VAL A 18 -5.66 0.62 -5.18
CA VAL A 18 -6.14 1.70 -6.05
C VAL A 18 -4.95 2.42 -6.69
N ARG A 19 -3.88 2.68 -5.93
CA ARG A 19 -2.69 3.41 -6.39
C ARG A 19 -1.92 2.67 -7.48
N TYR A 20 -1.75 1.35 -7.36
CA TYR A 20 -0.83 0.57 -8.18
C TYR A 20 -1.47 -0.57 -8.97
N ALA A 21 -2.61 -1.13 -8.54
CA ALA A 21 -3.23 -2.25 -9.25
C ALA A 21 -4.01 -1.82 -10.50
N GLN A 22 -4.37 -0.54 -10.64
CA GLN A 22 -4.94 0.02 -11.87
C GLN A 22 -3.93 0.09 -13.03
N SER A 23 -2.65 -0.24 -12.81
CA SER A 23 -1.61 -0.28 -13.85
C SER A 23 -1.51 -1.63 -14.58
N LEU A 24 -2.40 -2.59 -14.30
CA LEU A 24 -2.47 -3.90 -14.96
C LEU A 24 -3.81 -4.06 -15.69
N GLU A 25 -3.92 -3.51 -16.89
CA GLU A 25 -4.74 -4.12 -17.94
C GLU A 25 -3.86 -4.17 -19.19
N PRO A 26 -3.76 -5.35 -19.81
CA PRO A 26 -4.44 -5.48 -21.08
C PRO A 26 -5.52 -6.56 -21.03
N GLU A 27 -6.63 -6.23 -21.68
CA GLU A 27 -7.75 -7.09 -22.05
C GLU A 27 -7.28 -8.49 -22.49
N SER A 28 -7.72 -9.54 -21.80
CA SER A 28 -8.19 -10.81 -22.37
C SER A 28 -8.19 -11.91 -21.31
N GLU A 29 -9.36 -12.26 -20.78
CA GLU A 29 -9.98 -13.58 -20.95
C GLU A 29 -11.20 -13.73 -20.04
N SER A 30 -12.36 -13.87 -20.68
CA SER A 30 -13.58 -14.49 -20.16
C SER A 30 -14.10 -13.97 -18.82
N ARG A 31 -15.05 -13.04 -18.92
CA ARG A 31 -16.08 -12.77 -17.90
C ARG A 31 -16.75 -14.09 -17.48
N PRO A 32 -16.65 -14.57 -16.22
CA PRO A 32 -17.52 -15.63 -15.74
C PRO A 32 -18.75 -15.00 -15.05
N SER A 33 -19.89 -15.63 -15.28
CA SER A 33 -21.23 -15.30 -14.78
C SER A 33 -21.31 -15.06 -13.26
N PRO A 34 -22.33 -14.31 -12.78
CA PRO A 34 -22.41 -13.79 -11.39
C PRO A 34 -22.82 -14.83 -10.33
N SER A 35 -22.60 -16.12 -10.56
CA SER A 35 -23.10 -17.20 -9.69
C SER A 35 -21.99 -18.16 -9.28
N SER A 36 -21.06 -17.67 -8.46
CA SER A 36 -20.18 -18.54 -7.69
C SER A 36 -19.78 -17.85 -6.40
N SER A 37 -20.18 -18.47 -5.29
CA SER A 37 -19.89 -18.16 -3.89
C SER A 37 -18.55 -17.44 -3.68
N ALA A 38 -18.54 -16.49 -2.73
CA ALA A 38 -17.39 -15.72 -2.23
C ALA A 38 -16.25 -16.58 -1.65
N SER A 39 -15.70 -17.49 -2.44
CA SER A 39 -14.42 -18.12 -2.21
C SER A 39 -13.37 -17.02 -2.33
N LEU A 40 -12.60 -16.85 -1.26
CA LEU A 40 -11.41 -16.02 -1.10
C LEU A 40 -10.73 -15.75 -2.46
N ARG A 41 -11.11 -14.65 -3.15
CA ARG A 41 -10.41 -14.25 -4.38
C ARG A 41 -9.00 -13.88 -3.96
N LYS A 42 -7.99 -14.60 -4.46
CA LYS A 42 -6.60 -14.26 -4.19
C LYS A 42 -6.36 -12.80 -4.57
N PRO A 43 -5.69 -12.01 -3.73
CA PRO A 43 -5.46 -10.61 -4.05
C PRO A 43 -4.58 -10.48 -5.31
N ILE A 44 -4.92 -9.56 -6.21
CA ILE A 44 -4.19 -9.31 -7.45
C ILE A 44 -2.75 -8.87 -7.11
N PRO A 45 -1.70 -9.50 -7.67
CA PRO A 45 -0.33 -9.09 -7.38
C PRO A 45 -0.05 -7.65 -7.83
N ILE A 46 0.49 -6.83 -6.92
CA ILE A 46 0.91 -5.47 -7.23
C ILE A 46 2.33 -5.50 -7.79
N HIS A 47 2.49 -4.95 -9.00
CA HIS A 47 3.79 -4.73 -9.62
C HIS A 47 4.29 -3.34 -9.26
N LEU A 48 5.41 -3.27 -8.54
CA LEU A 48 6.02 -2.00 -8.17
C LEU A 48 7.16 -1.68 -9.13
N SER A 49 7.26 -0.41 -9.52
CA SER A 49 8.41 0.10 -10.27
C SER A 49 9.65 0.14 -9.38
N HIS A 50 10.83 -0.05 -9.97
CA HIS A 50 12.11 0.01 -9.27
C HIS A 50 12.44 1.40 -8.69
N ILE A 51 11.65 2.42 -9.00
CA ILE A 51 11.79 3.77 -8.44
C ILE A 51 11.00 3.96 -7.14
N THR A 52 10.10 3.04 -6.78
CA THR A 52 9.30 3.20 -5.56
C THR A 52 10.10 2.75 -4.34
N PRO A 53 10.05 3.49 -3.22
CA PRO A 53 10.73 3.07 -1.99
C PRO A 53 10.32 1.66 -1.55
N ILE A 54 9.03 1.32 -1.65
CA ILE A 54 8.47 0.03 -1.25
C ILE A 54 9.11 -1.14 -2.02
N TYR A 55 9.45 -0.95 -3.31
CA TYR A 55 10.20 -1.95 -4.08
C TYR A 55 11.53 -2.29 -3.41
N HIS A 56 12.27 -1.27 -2.96
CA HIS A 56 13.55 -1.47 -2.30
C HIS A 56 13.42 -2.14 -0.92
N PHE A 57 12.36 -1.81 -0.16
CA PHE A 57 12.08 -2.49 1.10
C PHE A 57 11.74 -3.97 0.91
N LEU A 58 10.92 -4.32 -0.09
CA LEU A 58 10.65 -5.73 -0.42
C LEU A 58 11.94 -6.48 -0.76
N TYR A 59 12.81 -5.86 -1.56
CA TYR A 59 14.10 -6.45 -1.92
C TYR A 59 15.01 -6.61 -0.68
N GLN A 60 15.16 -5.56 0.12
CA GLN A 60 16.08 -5.56 1.26
C GLN A 60 15.63 -6.48 2.39
N LEU A 61 14.33 -6.55 2.65
CA LEU A 61 13.77 -7.26 3.79
C LEU A 61 13.35 -8.71 3.48
N SER A 62 13.38 -9.12 2.20
CA SER A 62 13.19 -10.52 1.82
C SER A 62 14.32 -11.40 2.33
N VAL A 63 13.96 -12.57 2.84
CA VAL A 63 14.89 -13.59 3.34
C VAL A 63 14.60 -14.93 2.69
N PRO A 64 15.53 -15.90 2.74
CA PRO A 64 15.29 -17.24 2.22
C PRO A 64 14.06 -17.89 2.86
N HIS A 65 13.24 -18.61 2.08
CA HIS A 65 12.06 -19.28 2.63
C HIS A 65 12.45 -20.26 3.74
N PRO A 66 11.98 -20.08 4.98
CA PRO A 66 12.33 -21.00 6.05
C PRO A 66 11.67 -22.36 5.83
N SER A 67 12.42 -23.46 5.95
CA SER A 67 11.90 -24.83 5.68
C SER A 67 10.74 -25.25 6.60
N LYS A 68 10.55 -24.57 7.73
CA LYS A 68 9.51 -24.85 8.74
C LYS A 68 8.23 -24.01 8.55
N VAL A 69 8.23 -23.06 7.61
CA VAL A 69 7.09 -22.17 7.38
C VAL A 69 6.28 -22.65 6.19
N SER A 70 4.95 -22.69 6.37
CA SER A 70 4.04 -23.09 5.30
C SER A 70 4.15 -22.16 4.09
N TRP A 71 4.03 -22.72 2.90
CA TRP A 71 3.89 -21.99 1.63
C TRP A 71 2.51 -21.33 1.46
N LYS A 72 1.62 -21.42 2.45
CA LYS A 72 0.33 -20.75 2.40
C LYS A 72 0.54 -19.24 2.48
N GLU A 73 0.35 -18.59 1.35
CA GLU A 73 0.23 -17.14 1.22
C GLU A 73 -0.93 -16.66 2.10
N THR A 74 -0.64 -16.01 3.23
CA THR A 74 -1.65 -15.42 4.11
C THR A 74 -1.50 -13.90 4.16
N GLY A 75 -2.61 -13.20 3.95
CA GLY A 75 -2.67 -11.76 4.10
C GLY A 75 -3.66 -11.09 3.16
N ASN A 76 -3.61 -9.77 3.16
CA ASN A 76 -4.53 -8.90 2.44
C ASN A 76 -3.85 -8.09 1.32
N ILE A 77 -2.51 -8.15 1.21
CA ILE A 77 -1.76 -7.53 0.12
C ILE A 77 -0.76 -8.50 -0.51
N THR A 78 -0.75 -8.58 -1.85
CA THR A 78 0.20 -9.40 -2.61
C THR A 78 1.07 -8.51 -3.47
N PHE A 79 2.39 -8.70 -3.39
CA PHE A 79 3.38 -8.00 -4.21
C PHE A 79 4.11 -8.97 -5.12
N VAL A 80 4.49 -8.50 -6.30
CA VAL A 80 5.53 -9.16 -7.09
C VAL A 80 6.88 -8.81 -6.50
N LEU A 81 7.69 -9.83 -6.21
CA LEU A 81 9.01 -9.60 -5.64
C LEU A 81 9.95 -8.98 -6.68
N PRO A 82 10.79 -8.03 -6.24
CA PRO A 82 11.91 -7.51 -7.02
C PRO A 82 12.76 -8.63 -7.63
N ASN A 83 13.01 -8.55 -8.94
CA ASN A 83 13.89 -9.48 -9.66
C ASN A 83 15.01 -8.72 -10.40
N PRO A 84 15.96 -8.10 -9.68
CA PRO A 84 17.08 -7.43 -10.31
C PRO A 84 18.02 -8.43 -10.99
N ALA A 85 18.76 -7.97 -12.00
CA ALA A 85 19.72 -8.81 -12.74
C ALA A 85 20.84 -9.38 -11.84
N TYR A 86 21.15 -8.72 -10.72
CA TYR A 86 22.16 -9.11 -9.75
C TYR A 86 21.63 -9.00 -8.33
N GLY A 87 22.10 -9.88 -7.44
CA GLY A 87 21.78 -9.84 -6.00
C GLY A 87 20.85 -10.96 -5.56
N LYS A 88 19.81 -10.65 -4.79
CA LYS A 88 18.89 -11.66 -4.26
C LYS A 88 18.00 -12.23 -5.35
N ASN A 89 18.09 -13.55 -5.57
CA ASN A 89 17.18 -14.27 -6.45
C ASN A 89 15.83 -14.45 -5.75
N PRO A 90 14.71 -13.97 -6.32
CA PRO A 90 13.38 -14.11 -5.71
C PRO A 90 12.92 -15.56 -5.58
N GLU A 91 13.47 -16.52 -6.33
CA GLU A 91 13.16 -17.96 -6.13
C GLU A 91 13.67 -18.49 -4.78
N VAL A 92 14.71 -17.86 -4.23
CA VAL A 92 15.29 -18.20 -2.92
C VAL A 92 14.77 -17.25 -1.84
N TYR A 93 14.84 -15.93 -2.09
CA TYR A 93 14.50 -14.87 -1.14
C TYR A 93 13.05 -14.41 -1.32
N ASN A 94 12.10 -15.27 -0.96
CA ASN A 94 10.65 -15.05 -1.13
C ASN A 94 9.84 -15.02 0.16
N TYR A 95 10.50 -14.90 1.31
CA TYR A 95 9.81 -14.77 2.58
C TYR A 95 10.00 -13.39 3.19
N ILE A 96 8.90 -12.82 3.69
CA ILE A 96 8.88 -11.58 4.47
C ILE A 96 8.40 -11.92 5.88
N GLY A 97 9.29 -11.77 6.86
CA GLY A 97 8.96 -11.99 8.27
C GLY A 97 8.00 -10.93 8.82
N GLN A 98 7.42 -11.19 9.99
CA GLN A 98 6.45 -10.28 10.62
C GLN A 98 7.01 -8.87 10.87
N GLU A 99 8.22 -8.76 11.43
CA GLU A 99 8.89 -7.46 11.65
C GLU A 99 9.19 -6.72 10.33
N SER A 100 9.56 -7.47 9.30
CA SER A 100 9.76 -6.93 7.96
C SER A 100 8.44 -6.41 7.37
N ALA A 101 7.33 -7.15 7.55
CA ALA A 101 6.00 -6.72 7.12
C ALA A 101 5.55 -5.45 7.84
N LEU A 102 5.83 -5.32 9.14
CA LEU A 102 5.55 -4.09 9.91
C LEU A 102 6.39 -2.90 9.43
N THR A 103 7.64 -3.14 9.02
CA THR A 103 8.48 -2.10 8.42
C THR A 103 7.92 -1.63 7.07
N ILE A 104 7.51 -2.57 6.21
CA ILE A 104 6.87 -2.27 4.93
C ILE A 104 5.54 -1.53 5.14
N GLU A 105 4.72 -1.96 6.11
CA GLU A 105 3.47 -1.29 6.47
C GLU A 105 3.71 0.19 6.84
N LYS A 106 4.72 0.46 7.67
CA LYS A 106 5.07 1.84 8.06
C LYS A 106 5.49 2.68 6.85
N GLU A 107 6.24 2.12 5.92
CA GLU A 107 6.65 2.83 4.71
C GLU A 107 5.45 3.17 3.83
N ILE A 108 4.53 2.22 3.63
CA ILE A 108 3.26 2.46 2.91
C ILE A 108 2.46 3.57 3.61
N GLU A 109 2.42 3.57 4.95
CA GLU A 109 1.75 4.62 5.71
C GLU A 109 2.39 6.00 5.53
N VAL A 110 3.72 6.08 5.41
CA VAL A 110 4.45 7.32 5.13
C VAL A 110 4.11 7.83 3.73
N GLU A 111 4.17 6.95 2.72
CA GLU A 111 3.83 7.28 1.33
C GLU A 111 2.39 7.82 1.22
N MET A 112 1.41 7.07 1.75
CA MET A 112 0.01 7.47 1.72
C MET A 112 -0.24 8.79 2.43
N ARG A 113 0.40 9.03 3.58
CA ARG A 113 0.26 10.29 4.32
C ARG A 113 0.85 11.47 3.56
N ALA A 114 1.98 11.29 2.87
CA ALA A 114 2.57 12.34 2.06
C ALA A 114 1.60 12.77 0.96
N GLU A 115 1.03 11.81 0.23
CA GLU A 115 0.03 12.04 -0.83
C GLU A 115 -1.24 12.69 -0.27
N LEU A 116 -1.77 12.19 0.86
CA LEU A 116 -2.91 12.80 1.54
C LEU A 116 -2.66 14.26 1.91
N TYR A 117 -1.50 14.57 2.50
CA TYR A 117 -1.23 15.93 2.97
C TYR A 117 -1.08 16.90 1.81
N GLU A 118 -0.44 16.49 0.72
CA GLU A 118 -0.39 17.27 -0.52
C GLU A 118 -1.79 17.53 -1.07
N PHE A 119 -2.62 16.48 -1.20
CA PHE A 119 -4.00 16.57 -1.66
C PHE A 119 -4.86 17.52 -0.83
N LEU A 120 -4.74 17.46 0.51
CA LEU A 120 -5.46 18.34 1.43
C LEU A 120 -5.05 19.80 1.25
N LEU A 121 -3.75 20.07 1.12
CA LEU A 121 -3.23 21.43 0.96
C LEU A 121 -3.60 22.02 -0.40
N GLU A 122 -3.43 21.26 -1.48
CA GLU A 122 -3.79 21.68 -2.82
C GLU A 122 -5.27 22.04 -2.90
N ASN A 123 -6.14 21.16 -2.39
CA ASN A 123 -7.57 21.42 -2.38
C ASN A 123 -7.94 22.66 -1.56
N LYS A 124 -7.30 22.86 -0.41
CA LYS A 124 -7.58 24.02 0.44
C LYS A 124 -7.17 25.33 -0.19
N PHE A 125 -5.99 25.38 -0.81
CA PHE A 125 -5.36 26.64 -1.23
C PHE A 125 -5.54 26.95 -2.71
N LYS A 126 -5.66 25.94 -3.57
CA LYS A 126 -5.90 26.12 -5.00
C LYS A 126 -7.38 25.98 -5.36
N ASN A 127 -8.07 24.97 -4.79
CA ASN A 127 -9.44 24.63 -5.21
C ASN A 127 -10.53 25.18 -4.28
N GLY A 128 -10.17 25.80 -3.15
CA GLY A 128 -11.11 26.36 -2.17
C GLY A 128 -11.91 25.31 -1.38
N ILE A 129 -11.57 24.02 -1.47
CA ILE A 129 -12.28 22.93 -0.80
C ILE A 129 -11.81 22.81 0.66
N MET A 130 -12.75 22.58 1.57
CA MET A 130 -12.45 22.43 3.00
C MET A 130 -11.76 21.10 3.30
N PHE A 131 -10.81 21.10 4.24
CA PHE A 131 -10.06 19.89 4.63
C PHE A 131 -10.95 18.69 4.99
N LYS A 132 -12.09 18.93 5.64
CA LYS A 132 -13.04 17.87 5.97
C LYS A 132 -13.56 17.18 4.70
N ARG A 133 -14.04 17.97 3.73
CA ARG A 133 -14.53 17.44 2.47
C ARG A 133 -13.43 16.77 1.65
N SER A 134 -12.22 17.33 1.64
CA SER A 134 -11.07 16.68 0.99
C SER A 134 -10.69 15.37 1.67
N MET A 135 -10.81 15.24 3.00
CA MET A 135 -10.56 13.97 3.70
C MET A 135 -11.55 12.89 3.24
N GLU A 136 -12.85 13.21 3.24
CA GLU A 136 -13.91 12.32 2.77
C GLU A 136 -13.64 11.86 1.32
N LEU A 137 -13.31 12.80 0.43
CA LEU A 137 -13.00 12.49 -0.98
C LEU A 137 -11.77 11.59 -1.13
N PHE A 138 -10.73 11.78 -0.31
CA PHE A 138 -9.54 10.92 -0.36
C PHE A 138 -9.87 9.51 0.12
N VAL A 139 -10.61 9.38 1.24
CA VAL A 139 -11.04 8.08 1.75
C VAL A 139 -11.92 7.37 0.74
N GLU A 140 -12.84 8.07 0.08
CA GLU A 140 -13.69 7.54 -0.98
C GLU A 140 -12.89 7.08 -2.20
N HIS A 141 -11.93 7.90 -2.66
CA HIS A 141 -11.13 7.60 -3.83
C HIS A 141 -10.31 6.30 -3.70
N TYR A 142 -9.69 6.06 -2.54
CA TYR A 142 -8.95 4.82 -2.27
C TYR A 142 -9.81 3.70 -1.67
N ASN A 143 -11.13 3.88 -1.69
CA ASN A 143 -12.10 2.97 -1.09
C ASN A 143 -11.80 2.63 0.37
N MET A 144 -11.28 3.53 1.20
CA MET A 144 -10.88 3.24 2.57
C MET A 144 -12.04 3.30 3.59
N GLU A 145 -13.28 3.53 3.14
CA GLU A 145 -14.45 3.67 4.01
C GLU A 145 -14.64 2.44 4.90
N GLY A 146 -14.89 2.70 6.18
CA GLY A 146 -15.07 1.66 7.20
C GLY A 146 -13.77 0.95 7.62
N THR A 147 -12.62 1.27 7.03
CA THR A 147 -11.32 0.68 7.41
C THR A 147 -10.34 1.66 8.05
N VAL A 148 -10.62 2.96 7.95
CA VAL A 148 -9.87 4.04 8.60
C VAL A 148 -10.82 5.03 9.23
N GLU A 149 -10.43 5.57 10.38
CA GLU A 149 -11.13 6.69 11.01
C GLU A 149 -10.57 8.01 10.45
N GLU A 150 -11.40 8.76 9.72
CA GLU A 150 -11.04 10.06 9.15
C GLU A 150 -10.51 11.05 10.20
N ASP A 151 -11.07 11.02 11.41
CA ASP A 151 -10.62 11.85 12.53
C ASP A 151 -9.18 11.52 12.96
N SER A 152 -8.77 10.25 12.86
CA SER A 152 -7.39 9.84 13.14
C SER A 152 -6.41 10.42 12.11
N LEU A 153 -6.76 10.35 10.82
CA LEU A 153 -6.00 10.98 9.73
C LEU A 153 -5.95 12.51 9.89
N MET A 154 -7.07 13.12 10.23
CA MET A 154 -7.18 14.57 10.44
C MET A 154 -6.32 15.03 11.65
N ARG A 155 -6.29 14.26 12.74
CA ARG A 155 -5.40 14.51 13.88
C ARG A 155 -3.93 14.39 13.48
N ALA A 156 -3.56 13.38 12.69
CA ALA A 156 -2.20 13.23 12.18
C ALA A 156 -1.78 14.42 11.31
N PHE A 157 -2.65 14.86 10.39
CA PHE A 157 -2.43 16.04 9.56
C PHE A 157 -2.25 17.31 10.39
N LYS A 158 -3.11 17.55 11.40
CA LYS A 158 -2.98 18.70 12.30
C LYS A 158 -1.65 18.70 13.05
N ARG A 159 -1.19 17.55 13.55
CA ARG A 159 0.12 17.41 14.21
C ARG A 159 1.27 17.72 13.25
N TRP A 160 1.24 17.14 12.05
CA TRP A 160 2.24 17.40 11.02
C TRP A 160 2.32 18.89 10.67
N ARG A 161 1.17 19.55 10.45
CA ARG A 161 1.13 20.98 10.14
C ARG A 161 1.68 21.85 11.28
N LYS A 162 1.48 21.45 12.54
CA LYS A 162 2.08 22.13 13.69
C LYS A 162 3.60 21.98 13.68
N ALA A 163 4.12 20.76 13.52
CA ALA A 163 5.55 20.48 13.44
C ALA A 163 6.24 21.27 12.30
N MET A 164 5.61 21.34 11.12
CA MET A 164 6.12 22.11 9.98
C MET A 164 6.20 23.62 10.25
N LYS A 165 5.31 24.16 11.09
CA LYS A 165 5.38 25.58 11.50
C LYS A 165 6.47 25.83 12.53
N ASP A 166 6.63 24.90 13.47
CA ASP A 166 7.64 25.02 14.53
C ASP A 166 9.05 24.87 13.95
N ASN A 167 9.26 23.98 12.97
CA ASN A 167 10.54 23.82 12.27
C ASN A 167 10.94 25.02 11.39
N ARG A 168 10.00 25.90 11.02
CA ARG A 168 10.30 27.13 10.27
C ARG A 168 10.72 28.30 11.16
N LYS A 169 10.65 28.14 12.49
CA LYS A 169 11.01 29.18 13.47
C LYS A 169 12.47 29.10 13.92
N TYR A 170 13.22 28.12 13.42
CA TYR A 170 14.64 27.92 13.62
C TYR A 170 15.34 27.99 12.27
#